data_AF-A0A356QW88-F1
#
_entry.id   AF-A0A356QW88-F1
#
_cell.length_a   1.000
_cell.length_b   1.000
_cell.length_c   1.000
_cell.angle_alpha   90.00
_cell.angle_beta   90.00
_cell.angle_gamma   90.00
#
_symmetry.space_group_name_H-M   'P 1'
#
loop_
_entity.id
_entity.type
_entity.pdbx_description
1 polymer ?
#
loop_
_entity_poly.entity_id
_entity_poly.type
_entity_poly.pdbx_seq_one_letter_code
_entity_poly.pdbx_strand_id
1 'polypeptide(L)'
;MNSLVGPRSISSSRGRTGPGNLRIRKGLKIRTKLLLLVGLLLVIPWMGYESVREMEKFLLEGQEQALELTTQGISSILGNRTDLFDAEIGVPELIGRPLMSLLSEITEPLAIDAPPEIWASALGPLTHFSGSGLFECGPGYRPDSLIVRHGLALNQDAVFSFFEIE
;
A
#
# COMPACT_ATOMS: atom_id res chain seq x y z
N MET A 1 44.37 -83.64 -74.10
CA MET A 1 43.04 -83.69 -74.74
C MET A 1 42.03 -83.07 -73.79
N ASN A 2 41.60 -81.83 -74.06
CA ASN A 2 40.35 -81.45 -74.75
C ASN A 2 39.16 -81.41 -73.77
N SER A 3 38.21 -80.47 -73.75
CA SER A 3 38.03 -79.11 -74.30
C SER A 3 36.52 -78.80 -74.13
N LEU A 4 36.15 -77.54 -73.80
CA LEU A 4 34.85 -76.86 -74.08
C LEU A 4 33.61 -77.35 -73.27
N VAL A 5 32.66 -76.55 -72.75
CA VAL A 5 32.03 -75.26 -73.11
C VAL A 5 31.42 -74.62 -71.83
N GLY A 6 31.29 -73.29 -71.78
CA GLY A 6 30.70 -72.49 -70.68
C GLY A 6 29.16 -72.60 -70.49
N PRO A 7 28.55 -71.71 -69.67
CA PRO A 7 28.34 -70.34 -70.11
C PRO A 7 28.60 -69.25 -69.06
N ARG A 8 28.89 -68.05 -69.58
CA ARG A 8 28.85 -66.75 -68.92
C ARG A 8 27.40 -66.25 -68.94
N SER A 9 26.83 -65.92 -67.78
CA SER A 9 25.90 -64.80 -67.70
C SER A 9 26.21 -63.99 -66.45
N ILE A 10 26.61 -62.75 -66.72
CA ILE A 10 26.87 -61.70 -65.76
C ILE A 10 25.51 -61.10 -65.43
N SER A 11 25.05 -61.20 -64.19
CA SER A 11 24.04 -60.26 -63.69
C SER A 11 24.51 -59.70 -62.35
N SER A 12 24.67 -58.38 -62.38
CA SER A 12 25.11 -57.56 -61.29
C SER A 12 24.04 -57.50 -60.19
N SER A 13 24.23 -58.19 -59.07
CA SER A 13 23.59 -57.79 -57.82
C SER A 13 24.59 -56.94 -57.03
N ARG A 14 24.60 -55.67 -57.44
CA ARG A 14 25.27 -54.55 -56.80
C ARG A 14 25.03 -54.66 -55.28
N GLY A 15 26.12 -54.82 -54.54
CA GLY A 15 26.10 -54.86 -53.08
C GLY A 15 25.29 -53.69 -52.56
N ARG A 16 24.17 -54.00 -51.88
CA ARG A 16 23.49 -53.05 -51.02
C ARG A 16 24.36 -52.86 -49.79
N THR A 17 25.39 -52.04 -49.94
CA THR A 17 25.94 -51.27 -48.83
C THR A 17 24.78 -50.46 -48.28
N GLY A 18 24.24 -50.91 -47.14
CA GLY A 18 23.27 -50.13 -46.40
C GLY A 18 23.81 -48.71 -46.18
N PRO A 19 22.97 -47.67 -46.38
CA PRO A 19 23.42 -46.31 -46.19
C PRO A 19 23.85 -46.15 -44.74
N GLY A 20 24.95 -45.41 -44.58
CA GLY A 20 25.71 -45.26 -43.36
C GLY A 20 24.84 -45.05 -42.13
N ASN A 21 25.17 -45.82 -41.09
CA ASN A 21 25.40 -45.33 -39.73
C ASN A 21 24.79 -43.93 -39.51
N LEU A 22 23.58 -43.88 -38.93
CA LEU A 22 22.94 -42.65 -38.49
C LEU A 22 23.69 -42.10 -37.26
N ARG A 23 24.97 -41.77 -37.40
CA ARG A 23 25.71 -41.05 -36.38
C ARG A 23 25.50 -39.58 -36.64
N ILE A 24 24.38 -39.06 -36.14
CA ILE A 24 24.28 -37.66 -35.78
C ILE A 24 25.27 -37.45 -34.63
N ARG A 25 26.57 -37.38 -34.95
CA ARG A 25 27.51 -36.58 -34.18
C ARG A 25 27.62 -35.24 -34.87
N LYS A 26 26.50 -34.50 -34.88
CA LYS A 26 26.58 -33.04 -34.90
C LYS A 26 27.20 -32.66 -33.56
N GLY A 27 28.52 -32.73 -33.48
CA GLY A 27 29.26 -32.16 -32.36
C GLY A 27 28.80 -30.72 -32.28
N LEU A 28 28.03 -30.42 -31.23
CA LEU A 28 27.52 -29.09 -30.96
C LEU A 28 28.70 -28.12 -31.09
N LYS A 29 28.67 -27.24 -32.12
CA LYS A 29 29.75 -26.29 -32.39
C LYS A 29 30.10 -25.62 -31.06
N ILE A 30 31.38 -25.44 -30.76
CA ILE A 30 31.83 -24.90 -29.47
C ILE A 30 31.09 -23.59 -29.10
N ARG A 31 30.72 -22.80 -30.12
CA ARG A 31 29.88 -21.59 -30.00
C ARG A 31 28.48 -21.87 -29.44
N THR A 32 27.83 -22.95 -29.87
CA THR A 32 26.50 -23.34 -29.37
C THR A 32 26.58 -23.92 -27.96
N LYS A 33 27.67 -24.62 -27.61
CA LYS A 33 27.94 -25.02 -26.21
C LYS A 33 28.16 -23.81 -25.30
N LEU A 34 28.92 -22.82 -25.77
CA LEU A 34 29.19 -21.58 -25.04
C LEU A 34 27.92 -20.76 -24.86
N LEU A 35 27.08 -20.64 -25.90
CA LEU A 35 25.78 -19.96 -25.81
C LEU A 35 24.83 -20.65 -24.82
N LEU A 36 24.80 -21.98 -24.79
CA LEU A 36 24.02 -22.73 -23.80
C LEU A 36 24.54 -22.52 -22.38
N LEU A 37 25.86 -22.49 -22.20
CA LEU A 37 26.48 -22.23 -20.90
C LEU A 37 26.16 -20.81 -20.40
N VAL A 38 26.31 -19.80 -21.26
CA VAL A 38 25.98 -18.41 -20.93
C VAL A 38 24.48 -18.26 -20.68
N GLY A 39 23.63 -18.89 -21.48
CA GLY A 39 22.18 -18.89 -21.27
C GLY A 39 21.79 -19.52 -19.94
N LEU A 40 22.36 -20.70 -19.61
CA LEU A 40 22.12 -21.36 -18.33
C LEU A 40 22.61 -20.51 -17.15
N LEU A 41 23.78 -19.88 -17.30
CA LEU A 41 24.34 -18.98 -16.29
C LEU A 41 23.48 -17.72 -16.11
N LEU A 42 22.77 -17.29 -17.16
CA LEU A 42 21.88 -16.12 -17.13
C LEU A 42 20.47 -16.44 -16.63
N VAL A 43 20.01 -17.68 -16.76
CA VAL A 43 18.74 -18.15 -16.17
C VAL A 43 18.78 -18.09 -14.65
N ILE A 44 19.94 -18.36 -14.03
CA ILE A 44 20.10 -18.31 -12.56
C ILE A 44 19.80 -16.91 -11.97
N PRO A 45 20.45 -15.82 -12.39
CA PRO A 45 20.15 -14.49 -11.89
C PRO A 45 18.76 -14.00 -12.31
N TRP A 46 18.25 -14.43 -13.46
CA TRP A 46 16.87 -14.13 -13.87
C TRP A 46 15.84 -14.76 -12.92
N MET A 47 16.04 -16.02 -12.55
CA MET A 47 15.16 -16.74 -11.63
C MET A 47 15.28 -16.18 -10.20
N GLY A 48 16.50 -15.81 -9.77
CA GLY A 48 16.72 -15.16 -8.49
C GLY A 48 16.07 -13.78 -8.37
N TYR A 49 15.98 -13.02 -9.46
CA TYR A 49 15.31 -11.71 -9.48
C TYR A 49 13.81 -11.83 -9.20
N GLU A 50 13.11 -12.79 -9.81
CA GLU A 50 11.67 -12.95 -9.54
C GLU A 50 11.39 -13.47 -8.13
N SER A 51 12.22 -14.39 -7.62
CA SER A 51 12.04 -14.90 -6.25
C SER A 51 12.18 -13.81 -5.18
N VAL A 52 13.07 -12.83 -5.39
CA VAL A 52 13.23 -11.69 -4.46
C VAL A 52 12.02 -10.75 -4.55
N ARG A 53 11.49 -10.51 -5.75
CA ARG A 53 10.30 -9.64 -5.92
C ARG A 53 9.03 -10.25 -5.35
N GLU A 54 8.86 -11.57 -5.45
CA GLU A 54 7.74 -12.27 -4.81
C GLU A 54 7.85 -12.25 -3.28
N MET A 55 9.06 -12.40 -2.73
CA MET A 55 9.28 -12.29 -1.29
C MET A 55 8.99 -10.88 -0.77
N GLU A 56 9.40 -9.84 -1.49
CA GLU A 56 9.11 -8.45 -1.13
C GLU A 56 7.60 -8.20 -1.04
N LYS A 57 6.84 -8.65 -2.04
CA LYS A 57 5.37 -8.53 -2.03
C LYS A 57 4.72 -9.29 -0.88
N PHE A 58 5.13 -10.53 -0.63
CA PHE A 58 4.59 -11.33 0.46
C PHE A 58 4.85 -10.70 1.84
N LEU A 59 6.04 -10.12 2.04
CA LEU A 59 6.38 -9.42 3.28
C LEU A 59 5.62 -8.10 3.45
N LEU A 60 5.27 -7.43 2.36
CA LEU A 60 4.49 -6.19 2.38
C LEU A 60 3.01 -6.48 2.67
N GLU A 61 2.44 -7.47 1.98
CA GLU A 61 1.07 -7.95 2.21
C GLU A 61 0.88 -8.50 3.63
N GLY A 62 1.87 -9.22 4.16
CA GLY A 62 1.82 -9.72 5.54
C GLY A 62 1.80 -8.61 6.59
N GLN A 63 2.50 -7.49 6.34
CA GLN A 63 2.47 -6.31 7.22
C GLN A 63 1.14 -5.59 7.14
N GLU A 64 0.60 -5.41 5.93
CA GLU A 64 -0.71 -4.79 5.71
C GLU A 64 -1.82 -5.56 6.42
N GLN A 65 -1.85 -6.88 6.26
CA GLN A 65 -2.86 -7.73 6.86
C GLN A 65 -2.75 -7.77 8.39
N ALA A 66 -1.54 -7.73 8.95
CA ALA A 66 -1.34 -7.62 10.39
C ALA A 66 -1.82 -6.26 10.95
N LEU A 67 -1.60 -5.18 10.21
CA LEU A 67 -2.07 -3.84 10.59
C LEU A 67 -3.59 -3.76 10.56
N GLU A 68 -4.23 -4.34 9.54
CA GLU A 68 -5.68 -4.37 9.41
C GLU A 68 -6.33 -5.14 10.56
N LEU A 69 -5.85 -6.36 10.84
CA LEU A 69 -6.37 -7.19 11.93
C LEU A 69 -6.16 -6.53 13.30
N THR A 70 -5.01 -5.89 13.51
CA THR A 70 -4.72 -5.17 14.75
C THR A 70 -5.64 -3.96 14.90
N THR A 71 -5.85 -3.20 13.82
CA THR A 71 -6.75 -2.04 13.82
C THR A 71 -8.18 -2.46 14.11
N GLN A 72 -8.68 -3.50 13.42
CA GLN A 72 -10.02 -4.05 13.66
C GLN A 72 -10.16 -4.61 15.10
N GLY A 73 -9.12 -5.25 15.62
CA GLY A 73 -9.09 -5.75 16.99
C GLY A 73 -9.15 -4.62 18.02
N ILE A 74 -8.31 -3.60 17.86
CA ILE A 74 -8.29 -2.42 18.72
C ILE A 74 -9.63 -1.67 18.62
N SER A 75 -10.15 -1.43 17.41
CA SER A 75 -11.42 -0.73 17.22
C SER A 75 -12.61 -1.50 17.77
N SER A 76 -12.59 -2.83 17.72
CA SER A 76 -13.64 -3.67 18.30
C SER A 76 -13.60 -3.61 19.84
N ILE A 77 -12.42 -3.74 20.45
CA ILE A 77 -12.26 -3.68 21.91
C ILE A 77 -12.62 -2.28 22.43
N LEU A 78 -12.14 -1.24 21.75
CA LEU A 78 -12.34 0.15 22.17
C LEU A 78 -13.75 0.64 21.83
N GLY A 79 -14.30 0.24 20.68
CA GLY A 79 -15.67 0.53 20.28
C GLY A 79 -16.73 -0.15 21.15
N ASN A 80 -16.42 -1.32 21.74
CA ASN A 80 -17.29 -1.97 22.72
C ASN A 80 -17.18 -1.35 24.14
N ARG A 81 -16.30 -0.36 24.33
CA ARG A 81 -16.10 0.38 25.58
C ARG A 81 -16.36 1.87 25.39
N THR A 82 -17.58 2.21 24.99
CA THR A 82 -18.02 3.61 24.79
C THR A 82 -17.97 4.43 26.07
N ASP A 83 -17.97 3.77 27.23
CA ASP A 83 -17.80 4.37 28.56
C ASP A 83 -16.43 5.05 28.76
N LEU A 84 -15.39 4.60 28.07
CA LEU A 84 -14.06 5.24 28.09
C LEU A 84 -14.01 6.57 27.31
N PHE A 85 -15.00 6.81 26.45
CA PHE A 85 -15.17 8.06 25.70
C PHE A 85 -16.27 8.95 26.28
N ASP A 86 -16.88 8.54 27.38
CA ASP A 86 -17.84 9.37 28.09
C ASP A 86 -17.09 10.57 28.68
N ALA A 87 -17.57 11.77 28.35
CA ALA A 87 -16.97 13.03 28.80
C ALA A 87 -17.05 13.20 30.33
N GLU A 88 -17.93 12.45 31.00
CA GLU A 88 -18.05 12.45 32.46
C GLU A 88 -17.01 11.54 33.16
N ILE A 89 -16.44 10.56 32.46
CA ILE A 89 -15.57 9.51 33.04
C ILE A 89 -14.12 9.62 32.51
N GLY A 90 -13.92 10.14 31.29
CA GLY A 90 -12.61 10.34 30.69
C GLY A 90 -11.84 11.51 31.31
N VAL A 91 -10.49 11.47 31.24
CA VAL A 91 -9.63 12.59 31.65
C VAL A 91 -9.90 13.76 30.68
N PRO A 92 -10.54 14.87 31.12
CA PRO A 92 -10.98 15.94 30.21
C PRO A 92 -9.82 16.61 29.47
N GLU A 93 -8.62 16.57 30.05
CA GLU A 93 -7.38 17.09 29.46
C GLU A 93 -6.97 16.35 28.16
N LEU A 94 -7.23 15.03 28.05
CA LEU A 94 -6.75 14.22 26.92
C LEU A 94 -7.79 14.00 25.82
N ILE A 95 -9.08 13.98 26.16
CA ILE A 95 -10.18 13.81 25.18
C ILE A 95 -10.59 15.17 24.59
N GLY A 96 -10.12 16.27 25.19
CA GLY A 96 -10.64 17.60 24.90
C GLY A 96 -12.06 17.73 25.44
N ARG A 97 -12.54 18.97 25.63
CA ARG A 97 -13.95 19.16 25.96
C ARG A 97 -14.79 18.57 24.81
N PRO A 98 -15.78 17.72 25.10
CA PRO A 98 -16.59 17.12 24.04
C PRO A 98 -17.19 18.23 23.18
N LEU A 99 -17.18 18.05 21.86
CA LEU A 99 -17.71 19.05 20.93
C LEU A 99 -19.13 19.48 21.31
N MET A 100 -19.95 18.56 21.84
CA MET A 100 -21.31 18.86 22.33
C MET A 100 -21.35 19.85 23.52
N SER A 101 -20.31 19.95 24.35
CA SER A 101 -20.20 20.98 25.38
C SER A 101 -19.84 22.37 24.81
N LEU A 102 -19.42 22.43 23.55
CA LEU A 102 -19.04 23.66 22.83
C LEU A 102 -20.15 24.15 21.90
N LEU A 103 -21.25 23.41 21.79
CA LEU A 103 -22.35 23.67 20.87
C LEU A 103 -23.44 24.48 21.57
N SER A 104 -23.57 25.76 21.19
CA SER A 104 -24.71 26.59 21.58
C SER A 104 -25.87 26.36 20.61
N GLU A 105 -27.06 26.07 21.12
CA GLU A 105 -28.27 25.98 20.29
C GLU A 105 -28.79 27.40 20.00
N ILE A 106 -28.80 27.80 18.73
CA ILE A 106 -29.30 29.11 18.29
C ILE A 106 -30.64 28.93 17.56
N THR A 107 -31.66 29.66 18.01
CA THR A 107 -33.00 29.58 17.42
C THR A 107 -33.09 30.34 16.10
N GLU A 108 -32.41 31.48 15.98
CA GLU A 108 -32.38 32.27 14.74
C GLU A 108 -31.08 32.00 13.96
N PRO A 109 -31.15 31.82 12.63
CA PRO A 109 -29.97 31.60 11.81
C PRO A 109 -29.14 32.88 11.76
N LEU A 110 -27.86 32.77 12.10
CA LEU A 110 -26.97 33.91 12.09
C LEU A 110 -26.45 34.19 10.67
N ALA A 111 -26.44 35.46 10.26
CA ALA A 111 -25.87 35.83 8.97
C ALA A 111 -24.35 35.57 8.98
N ILE A 112 -23.83 34.95 7.91
CA ILE A 112 -22.40 34.62 7.78
C ILE A 112 -21.53 35.87 7.91
N ASP A 113 -21.98 36.99 7.34
CA ASP A 113 -21.27 38.27 7.34
C ASP A 113 -21.60 39.15 8.57
N ALA A 114 -22.24 38.60 9.60
CA ALA A 114 -22.53 39.35 10.82
C ALA A 114 -21.24 39.83 11.49
N PRO A 115 -21.25 41.00 12.15
CA PRO A 115 -20.11 41.49 12.91
C PRO A 115 -19.67 40.50 14.01
N PRO A 116 -18.36 40.45 14.33
CA PRO A 116 -17.82 39.49 15.30
C PRO A 116 -18.43 39.63 16.70
N GLU A 117 -18.91 40.81 17.08
CA GLU A 117 -19.59 41.03 18.37
C GLU A 117 -20.93 40.29 18.44
N ILE A 118 -21.65 40.20 17.31
CA ILE A 118 -22.90 39.45 17.21
C ILE A 118 -22.62 37.95 17.32
N TRP A 119 -21.57 37.47 16.65
CA TRP A 119 -21.11 36.09 16.78
C TRP A 119 -20.73 35.72 18.22
N ALA A 120 -19.91 36.56 18.88
CA ALA A 120 -19.48 36.32 20.26
C ALA A 120 -20.66 36.30 21.25
N SER A 121 -21.67 37.16 21.05
CA SER A 121 -22.87 37.18 21.89
C SER A 121 -23.82 35.99 21.64
N ALA A 122 -23.93 35.53 20.40
CA ALA A 122 -24.75 34.36 20.04
C ALA A 122 -24.14 33.03 20.49
N LEU A 123 -22.80 32.90 20.40
CA LEU A 123 -22.04 31.70 20.75
C LEU A 123 -21.64 31.62 22.23
N GLY A 124 -21.76 32.72 22.96
CA GLY A 124 -21.30 32.80 24.35
C GLY A 124 -19.77 32.72 24.47
N PRO A 125 -19.24 32.19 25.59
CA PRO A 125 -17.80 32.16 25.83
C PRO A 125 -17.03 31.33 24.80
N LEU A 126 -16.25 32.01 23.94
CA LEU A 126 -15.37 31.36 22.97
C LEU A 126 -14.26 30.58 23.69
N THR A 127 -13.95 29.39 23.18
CA THR A 127 -12.98 28.48 23.77
C THR A 127 -11.64 28.53 23.04
N HIS A 128 -10.54 28.51 23.79
CA HIS A 128 -9.20 28.49 23.20
C HIS A 128 -8.93 27.14 22.51
N PHE A 129 -8.54 27.20 21.24
CA PHE A 129 -8.16 26.06 20.42
C PHE A 129 -6.73 25.58 20.74
N SER A 130 -5.86 26.49 21.18
CA SER A 130 -4.46 26.23 21.50
C SER A 130 -4.30 25.83 22.99
N GLY A 131 -4.32 24.53 23.28
CA GLY A 131 -4.03 24.07 24.65
C GLY A 131 -3.80 22.56 24.81
N SER A 132 -4.43 21.73 23.98
CA SER A 132 -4.43 20.28 24.19
C SER A 132 -4.18 19.44 22.92
N GLY A 133 -3.91 20.08 21.77
CA GLY A 133 -3.63 19.39 20.51
C GLY A 133 -2.16 18.99 20.35
N LEU A 134 -1.93 17.79 19.79
CA LEU A 134 -0.63 17.34 19.27
C LEU A 134 -0.24 18.19 18.05
N PHE A 135 0.19 19.43 18.27
CA PHE A 135 0.90 20.18 17.25
C PHE A 135 2.28 19.56 17.10
N GLU A 136 2.72 19.31 15.86
CA GLU A 136 4.10 18.90 15.59
C GLU A 136 5.04 20.01 16.08
N CYS A 137 5.58 19.82 17.28
CA CYS A 137 6.51 20.76 17.91
C CYS A 137 7.85 20.73 17.16
N GLY A 138 7.95 21.49 16.07
CA GLY A 138 9.21 21.76 15.39
C GLY A 138 10.11 22.71 16.20
N PRO A 139 11.42 22.82 15.88
CA PRO A 139 12.37 23.63 16.63
C PRO A 139 12.10 25.16 16.58
N GLY A 140 11.21 25.61 15.69
CA GLY A 140 10.74 27.00 15.60
C GLY A 140 9.35 27.23 16.20
N TYR A 141 8.72 26.21 16.80
CA TYR A 141 7.38 26.33 17.37
C TYR A 141 7.40 27.23 18.60
N ARG A 142 6.54 28.25 18.61
CA ARG A 142 6.31 29.10 19.76
C ARG A 142 4.86 28.88 20.21
N PRO A 143 4.62 28.41 21.44
CA PRO A 143 3.26 28.13 21.92
C PRO A 143 2.37 29.39 21.93
N ASP A 144 2.97 30.58 22.04
CA ASP A 144 2.25 31.86 22.07
C ASP A 144 2.15 32.55 20.70
N SER A 145 2.58 31.92 19.59
CA SER A 145 2.58 32.59 18.27
C SER A 145 1.24 32.61 17.56
N LEU A 146 0.26 31.86 18.05
CA LEU A 146 -1.06 31.79 17.46
C LEU A 146 -2.08 31.50 18.56
N ILE A 147 -2.93 32.48 18.86
CA ILE A 147 -4.05 32.30 19.76
C ILE A 147 -5.29 32.22 18.90
N VAL A 148 -5.90 31.05 18.86
CA VAL A 148 -7.20 30.86 18.19
C VAL A 148 -8.24 30.57 19.24
N ARG A 149 -9.35 31.29 19.18
CA ARG A 149 -10.56 31.04 19.96
C ARG A 149 -11.67 30.63 19.00
N HIS A 150 -12.53 29.73 19.44
CA HIS A 150 -13.60 29.22 18.60
C HIS A 150 -14.90 29.00 19.37
N GLY A 151 -16.01 29.10 18.65
CA GLY A 151 -17.35 28.79 19.13
C GLY A 151 -18.15 28.09 18.04
N LEU A 152 -19.00 27.16 18.46
CA LEU A 152 -19.84 26.37 17.58
C LEU A 152 -21.31 26.58 17.95
N ALA A 153 -22.17 26.70 16.95
CA ALA A 153 -23.60 26.73 17.15
C ALA A 153 -24.33 25.76 16.24
N LEU A 154 -25.45 25.25 16.74
CA LEU A 154 -26.40 24.47 15.97
C LEU A 154 -27.68 25.25 15.75
N ASN A 155 -28.16 25.22 14.52
CA ASN A 155 -29.54 25.52 14.15
C ASN A 155 -30.15 24.25 13.53
N GLN A 156 -31.46 24.21 13.33
CA GLN A 156 -32.20 23.07 12.78
C GLN A 156 -31.65 22.59 11.43
N ASP A 157 -31.15 23.51 10.60
CA ASP A 157 -30.72 23.22 9.22
C ASP A 157 -29.22 23.39 8.99
N ALA A 158 -28.46 23.94 9.94
CA ALA A 158 -27.06 24.32 9.73
C ALA A 158 -26.22 24.29 11.02
N VAL A 159 -24.93 24.00 10.84
CA VAL A 159 -23.90 24.17 11.85
C VAL A 159 -23.13 25.44 11.56
N PHE A 160 -23.01 26.31 12.55
CA PHE A 160 -22.24 27.53 12.48
C PHE A 160 -20.95 27.39 13.28
N SER A 161 -19.86 27.92 12.73
CA SER A 161 -18.55 27.90 13.37
C SER A 161 -17.87 29.24 13.18
N PHE A 162 -17.38 29.79 14.29
CA PHE A 162 -16.67 31.06 14.33
C PHE A 162 -15.30 30.85 14.93
N PHE A 163 -14.28 31.43 14.28
CA PHE A 163 -12.91 31.42 14.75
C PHE A 163 -12.39 32.85 14.85
N GLU A 164 -11.97 33.22 16.05
CA GLU A 164 -11.29 34.47 16.35
C GLU A 164 -9.79 34.15 16.44
N ILE A 165 -8.99 34.84 15.64
CA ILE A 165 -7.54 34.64 15.54
C ILE A 165 -6.87 35.95 15.94
N GLU A 166 -5.99 35.89 16.94
CA GLU A 166 -5.15 37.01 17.40
C GLU A 166 -3.68 36.83 17.00
#